data_AF-A0A2R6IAY1-F1
#
_entry.id   AF-A0A2R6IAY1-F1
#
_cell.length_a   1.000
_cell.length_b   1.000
_cell.length_c   1.000
_cell.angle_alpha   90.00
_cell.angle_beta   90.00
_cell.angle_gamma   90.00
#
_symmetry.space_group_name_H-M   'P 1'
#
loop_
_entity.id
_entity.type
_entity.pdbx_description
1 polymer ?
#
loop_
_entity_poly.entity_id
_entity_poly.type
_entity_poly.pdbx_seq_one_letter_code
_entity_poly.pdbx_strand_id
1 'polypeptide(L)' 'MSEFTVTGEWKARDGWQTFERTVEAENADVAREHTLAEFGSKHGLKRTQVEIEGVDA' A
#
# COMPACT_ATOMS: atom_id res chain seq x y z
N MET A 1 -13.53 8.27 -9.92
CA MET A 1 -12.90 7.23 -9.10
C MET A 1 -12.54 6.11 -10.04
N SER A 2 -11.29 5.65 -9.98
CA SER A 2 -10.79 4.52 -10.75
C SER A 2 -10.22 3.49 -9.78
N GLU A 3 -10.24 2.24 -10.20
CA GLU A 3 -9.60 1.15 -9.48
C GLU A 3 -8.10 1.14 -9.81
N PHE A 4 -7.25 0.94 -8.81
CA PHE A 4 -5.80 0.81 -8.97
C PHE A 4 -5.31 -0.43 -8.23
N THR A 5 -4.34 -1.13 -8.83
CA THR A 5 -3.59 -2.20 -8.18
C THR A 5 -2.27 -1.63 -7.66
N VAL A 6 -2.06 -1.75 -6.35
CA VAL A 6 -0.83 -1.31 -5.67
C VAL A 6 -0.06 -2.53 -5.20
N THR A 7 1.21 -2.60 -5.56
CA THR A 7 2.14 -3.67 -5.17
C THR A 7 3.27 -3.11 -4.33
N GLY A 8 3.83 -3.95 -3.46
CA GLY A 8 4.97 -3.58 -2.66
C GLY A 8 5.26 -4.57 -1.55
N GLU A 9 6.00 -4.13 -0.55
CA GLU A 9 6.39 -4.94 0.60
C GLU A 9 6.13 -4.20 1.92
N TRP A 10 5.91 -4.96 2.99
CA TRP A 10 5.77 -4.41 4.33
C TRP A 10 6.59 -5.21 5.35
N LYS A 11 7.06 -4.52 6.40
CA LYS A 11 7.91 -5.09 7.45
C LYS A 11 7.05 -5.80 8.49
N ALA A 12 6.90 -7.11 8.32
CA ALA A 12 6.29 -8.00 9.27
C ALA A 12 7.23 -8.38 10.42
N ARG A 13 6.75 -9.25 11.32
CA ARG A 13 7.53 -9.76 12.45
C ARG A 13 8.78 -10.52 12.01
N ASP A 14 8.65 -11.38 11.01
CA ASP A 14 9.70 -12.32 10.58
C ASP A 14 10.46 -11.87 9.32
N GLY A 15 10.22 -10.64 8.86
CA GLY A 15 10.87 -10.09 7.68
C GLY A 15 9.95 -9.20 6.84
N TRP A 16 10.41 -8.85 5.64
CA TRP A 16 9.59 -8.20 4.64
C TRP A 16 8.66 -9.22 3.97
N GLN A 17 7.43 -8.80 3.69
CA GLN A 17 6.43 -9.60 2.98
C GLN A 17 5.82 -8.76 1.86
N THR A 18 5.69 -9.36 0.68
CA THR A 18 5.03 -8.75 -0.48
C THR A 18 3.53 -8.65 -0.28
N PHE A 19 2.92 -7.63 -0.88
CA PHE A 19 1.47 -7.50 -0.99
C PHE A 19 1.10 -7.03 -2.40
N GLU A 20 -0.14 -7.36 -2.76
CA GLU A 20 -0.86 -6.78 -3.89
C GLU A 20 -2.25 -6.42 -3.37
N ARG A 21 -2.72 -5.22 -3.67
CA ARG A 21 -4.05 -4.80 -3.27
C ARG A 21 -4.68 -3.85 -4.27
N THR A 22 -5.98 -4.03 -4.44
CA THR A 22 -6.84 -3.14 -5.19
C THR A 22 -7.41 -2.02 -4.31
N VAL A 23 -7.36 -0.78 -4.78
CA VAL A 23 -7.91 0.39 -4.08
C VAL A 23 -8.61 1.33 -5.07
N GLU A 24 -9.76 1.86 -4.69
CA GLU A 24 -10.40 2.94 -5.44
C GLU A 24 -9.77 4.28 -5.05
N ALA A 25 -9.38 5.09 -6.04
CA ALA A 25 -8.79 6.39 -5.82
C ALA A 25 -9.09 7.38 -6.95
N GLU A 26 -8.79 8.65 -6.71
CA GLU A 26 -8.89 9.71 -7.73
C GLU A 26 -7.74 9.66 -8.74
N ASN A 27 -6.56 9.19 -8.32
CA ASN A 27 -5.36 9.03 -9.13
C ASN A 27 -4.35 8.10 -8.40
N ALA A 28 -3.22 7.81 -9.06
CA ALA A 28 -2.18 6.92 -8.53
C ALA A 28 -1.54 7.40 -7.22
N ASP A 29 -1.35 8.72 -7.04
CA ASP A 29 -0.80 9.28 -5.80
C ASP A 29 -1.77 9.08 -4.63
N VAL A 30 -3.07 9.26 -4.88
CA VAL A 30 -4.12 8.99 -3.89
C VAL A 30 -4.23 7.50 -3.58
N ALA A 31 -4.09 6.62 -4.58
CA ALA A 31 -4.05 5.17 -4.37
C ALA A 31 -2.88 4.75 -3.45
N ARG A 32 -1.71 5.36 -3.65
CA ARG A 32 -0.53 5.19 -2.80
C ARG A 32 -0.80 5.64 -1.36
N GLU A 33 -1.37 6.83 -1.17
CA GLU A 33 -1.67 7.34 0.17
C GLU A 33 -2.74 6.52 0.89
N HIS A 34 -3.79 6.06 0.20
CA HIS A 34 -4.78 5.14 0.77
C HIS A 34 -4.14 3.83 1.23
N THR A 35 -3.24 3.27 0.43
CA THR A 35 -2.50 2.06 0.78
C THR A 35 -1.69 2.25 2.06
N LEU A 36 -0.90 3.33 2.16
CA LEU A 36 -0.12 3.63 3.37
C LEU A 36 -1.00 3.87 4.60
N ALA A 37 -2.12 4.57 4.44
CA ALA A 37 -3.07 4.82 5.53
C ALA A 37 -3.72 3.53 6.04
N GLU A 38 -4.09 2.62 5.15
CA GLU A 38 -4.67 1.32 5.47
C GLU A 38 -3.68 0.40 6.21
N PHE A 39 -2.43 0.35 5.78
CA PHE A 39 -1.39 -0.40 6.50
C PHE A 39 -1.11 0.18 7.89
N GLY A 40 -1.14 1.51 8.00
CA GLY A 40 -1.05 2.20 9.29
C GLY A 40 -2.22 1.88 10.22
N SER A 41 -3.46 1.93 9.70
CA SER A 41 -4.68 1.73 10.50
C SER A 41 -4.90 0.29 10.94
N LYS A 42 -4.68 -0.68 10.04
CA LYS A 42 -4.97 -2.11 10.29
C LYS A 42 -3.82 -2.84 10.97
N HIS A 43 -2.58 -2.45 10.67
CA HIS A 43 -1.39 -3.18 11.10
C HIS A 43 -0.47 -2.35 12.03
N GLY A 44 -0.79 -1.08 12.28
CA GLY A 44 0.03 -0.21 13.13
C GLY A 44 1.41 0.11 12.53
N LEU A 45 1.57 -0.03 11.21
CA LEU A 45 2.84 0.16 10.54
C LEU A 45 3.16 1.64 10.33
N LYS A 46 4.42 2.01 10.55
CA LYS A 46 4.92 3.32 10.14
C LYS A 46 5.07 3.37 8.61
N ARG A 47 5.00 4.56 8.01
CA ARG A 47 5.26 4.74 6.57
C ARG A 47 6.61 4.20 6.11
N THR A 48 7.62 4.17 6.98
CA THR A 48 8.96 3.59 6.68
C THR A 48 9.01 2.05 6.78
N GLN A 49 7.90 1.41 7.14
CA GLN A 49 7.75 -0.05 7.23
C GLN A 49 6.89 -0.61 6.09
N VAL A 50 6.59 0.22 5.09
CA VAL A 50 5.85 -0.15 3.88
C VAL A 50 6.58 0.49 2.71
N GLU A 51 6.98 -0.32 1.74
CA GLU A 51 7.59 0.12 0.48
C GLU A 51 6.59 -0.19 -0.64
N ILE A 52 6.30 0.80 -1.47
CA ILE A 52 5.41 0.64 -2.62
C ILE A 52 6.28 0.57 -3.86
N GLU A 53 6.16 -0.52 -4.60
CA GLU A 53 6.95 -0.83 -5.78
C GLU A 53 6.23 -0.42 -7.07
N GLY A 54 4.90 -0.54 -7.12
CA GLY A 54 4.11 -0.24 -8.31
C GLY A 54 2.69 0.22 -8.00
N VAL A 55 2.14 1.02 -8.93
CA VAL A 55 0.74 1.44 -8.96
C VAL A 55 0.25 1.37 -10.41
N ASP A 56 -0.65 0.44 -10.70
CA ASP A 56 -1.21 0.17 -12.02
C ASP A 56 -2.73 0.46 -12.01
N ALA A 57 -3.29 0.81 -13.17
CA ALA A 57 -4.71 1.18 -13.34
C ALA A 57 -5.46 0.18 -14.25
#